data_AF-A0A8C6U4V4-F1
#
_entry.id   AF-A0A8C6U4V4-F1
#
_cell.length_a   1.000
_cell.length_b   1.000
_cell.length_c   1.000
_cell.angle_alpha   90.00
_cell.angle_beta   90.00
_cell.angle_gamma   90.00
#
_symmetry.space_group_name_H-M   'P 1'
#
loop_
_entity.id
_entity.type
_entity.pdbx_description
1 polymer ?
#
loop_
_entity_poly.entity_id
_entity_poly.type
_entity_poly.pdbx_seq_one_letter_code
_entity_poly.pdbx_strand_id
1 'polypeptide(L)'
;SPGPRGYIFLVVGETGVPGGNLRRTNAALCVFVLISSLLQKRYTVMPSNVEIKATVSDPGKFAEKSSELSESEGAIIRQHDTFFNCSTGRLKLRDFMDGTGQLIFYERPDTDGPKLSRYSISPTNDPSTLRAVLSDALGVKGEVRKERRLFLIGQTRVHLDTVEGLGHYMELEVSKELSRSLSLMKLLG
;
A
#
# COMPACT_ATOMS: atom_id res chain seq x y z
N SER A 1 20.66 38.00 2.98
CA SER A 1 21.45 37.29 1.95
C SER A 1 21.06 35.82 1.91
N PRO A 2 20.81 35.24 0.73
CA PRO A 2 20.27 33.89 0.56
C PRO A 2 21.34 32.82 0.26
N GLY A 3 21.05 31.55 0.61
CA GLY A 3 21.68 30.34 0.05
C GLY A 3 22.68 29.59 0.96
N PRO A 4 22.87 28.26 0.80
CA PRO A 4 22.73 27.55 -0.48
C PRO A 4 21.62 26.48 -0.52
N ARG A 5 21.03 26.35 -1.71
CA ARG A 5 20.19 25.23 -2.15
C ARG A 5 21.09 24.01 -2.37
N GLY A 6 20.84 22.92 -1.66
CA GLY A 6 21.48 21.63 -1.89
C GLY A 6 20.65 20.77 -2.84
N TYR A 7 21.08 20.70 -4.10
CA TYR A 7 20.60 19.73 -5.08
C TYR A 7 21.18 18.34 -4.75
N ILE A 8 20.36 17.30 -4.67
CA ILE A 8 20.86 15.92 -4.63
C ILE A 8 21.07 15.48 -6.07
N PHE A 9 22.35 15.27 -6.43
CA PHE A 9 22.78 14.71 -7.69
C PHE A 9 22.41 13.21 -7.78
N LEU A 10 21.79 12.82 -8.89
CA LEU A 10 21.74 11.42 -9.34
C LEU A 10 23.07 11.13 -10.05
N VAL A 11 23.86 10.20 -9.52
CA VAL A 11 24.97 9.60 -10.28
C VAL A 11 24.43 8.31 -10.90
N VAL A 12 24.20 8.34 -12.21
CA VAL A 12 23.99 7.14 -13.02
C VAL A 12 25.35 6.78 -13.62
N GLY A 13 25.95 5.71 -13.12
CA GLY A 13 27.10 5.08 -13.76
C GLY A 13 26.64 3.90 -14.61
N GLU A 14 26.67 4.06 -15.93
CA GLU A 14 26.72 2.94 -16.87
C GLU A 14 28.17 2.73 -17.32
N THR A 15 28.61 1.48 -17.43
CA THR A 15 29.24 0.85 -18.61
C THR A 15 30.11 -0.36 -18.22
N GLY A 16 30.04 -1.43 -19.03
CA GLY A 16 31.08 -2.46 -19.06
C GLY A 16 30.60 -3.88 -19.38
N VAL A 17 30.46 -4.23 -20.66
CA VAL A 17 30.43 -5.62 -21.16
C VAL A 17 31.68 -5.85 -22.01
N PRO A 18 32.31 -7.05 -21.94
CA PRO A 18 32.92 -7.59 -23.15
C PRO A 18 32.67 -9.10 -23.37
N GLY A 19 32.22 -9.43 -24.59
CA GLY A 19 32.80 -10.46 -25.49
C GLY A 19 32.61 -11.96 -25.20
N GLY A 20 32.08 -12.69 -26.19
CA GLY A 20 32.35 -14.13 -26.36
C GLY A 20 31.23 -14.90 -27.09
N ASN A 21 31.50 -15.36 -28.32
CA ASN A 21 30.58 -16.13 -29.16
C ASN A 21 31.09 -17.57 -29.28
N LEU A 22 30.32 -18.60 -28.88
CA LEU A 22 30.63 -20.00 -29.19
C LEU A 22 29.34 -20.81 -29.44
N ARG A 23 29.22 -21.34 -30.66
CA ARG A 23 28.14 -22.25 -31.10
C ARG A 23 28.42 -23.68 -30.62
N ARG A 24 27.42 -24.38 -30.06
CA ARG A 24 26.91 -25.71 -30.49
C ARG A 24 25.93 -26.31 -29.46
N THR A 25 24.70 -26.49 -29.92
CA THR A 25 23.75 -27.61 -29.69
C THR A 25 23.50 -28.20 -28.29
N ASN A 26 22.20 -28.25 -27.94
CA ASN A 26 21.52 -29.14 -26.99
C ASN A 26 21.73 -28.94 -25.47
N ALA A 27 21.92 -27.70 -25.02
CA ALA A 27 21.70 -27.31 -23.61
C ALA A 27 20.60 -26.22 -23.43
N ALA A 28 20.14 -25.61 -24.52
CA ALA A 28 19.25 -24.44 -24.47
C ALA A 28 17.84 -24.74 -23.96
N LEU A 29 17.32 -25.96 -24.13
CA LEU A 29 15.98 -26.31 -23.65
C LEU A 29 15.95 -26.60 -22.14
N CYS A 30 17.07 -27.07 -21.56
CA CYS A 30 17.17 -27.36 -20.14
C CYS A 30 17.47 -26.09 -19.31
N VAL A 31 18.19 -25.13 -19.90
CA VAL A 31 18.44 -23.81 -19.28
C VAL A 31 17.21 -22.90 -19.35
N PHE A 32 16.31 -23.06 -20.33
CA PHE A 32 15.08 -22.26 -20.39
C PHE A 32 14.09 -22.58 -19.25
N VAL A 33 14.01 -23.84 -18.83
CA VAL A 33 13.17 -24.25 -17.69
C VAL A 33 13.79 -23.83 -16.36
N LEU A 34 15.12 -23.86 -16.24
CA LEU A 34 15.84 -23.40 -15.03
C LEU A 34 15.88 -21.87 -14.91
N ILE A 35 15.96 -21.11 -16.02
CA ILE A 35 15.87 -19.64 -15.98
C ILE A 35 14.42 -19.18 -15.74
N SER A 36 13.40 -19.92 -16.21
CA SER A 36 12.00 -19.61 -15.86
C SER A 36 11.70 -19.85 -14.36
N SER A 37 12.35 -20.84 -13.75
CA SER A 37 12.25 -21.10 -12.30
C SER A 37 13.10 -20.15 -11.44
N LEU A 38 14.23 -19.64 -11.95
CA LEU A 38 15.11 -18.73 -11.21
C LEU A 38 14.82 -17.23 -11.44
N LEU A 39 14.04 -16.88 -12.47
CA LEU A 39 13.45 -15.54 -12.65
C LEU A 39 12.11 -15.36 -11.92
N GLN A 40 11.61 -16.39 -11.21
CA GLN A 40 10.52 -16.24 -10.24
C GLN A 40 10.95 -15.64 -8.90
N LYS A 41 12.23 -15.24 -8.75
CA LYS A 41 12.55 -14.13 -7.83
C LYS A 41 12.04 -12.85 -8.48
N ARG A 42 10.72 -12.68 -8.43
CA ARG A 42 10.11 -11.35 -8.44
C ARG A 42 10.80 -10.59 -7.32
N TYR A 43 11.82 -9.80 -7.68
CA TYR A 43 12.09 -8.57 -6.96
C TYR A 43 10.81 -7.74 -7.14
N THR A 44 9.81 -8.05 -6.31
CA THR A 44 8.69 -7.16 -6.08
C THR A 44 9.36 -5.92 -5.55
N VAL A 45 9.42 -4.88 -6.38
CA VAL A 45 9.63 -3.53 -5.87
C VAL A 45 8.53 -3.38 -4.83
N MET A 46 8.89 -3.48 -3.55
CA MET A 46 7.90 -3.40 -2.49
C MET A 46 7.23 -2.04 -2.65
N PRO A 47 5.91 -1.98 -2.87
CA PRO A 47 5.21 -0.72 -2.97
C PRO A 47 5.47 0.03 -1.66
N SER A 48 6.21 1.13 -1.74
CA SER A 48 6.43 1.99 -0.59
C SER A 48 5.43 3.12 -0.70
N ASN A 49 4.42 3.07 0.18
CA ASN A 49 3.46 4.15 0.32
C ASN A 49 3.98 5.12 1.38
N VAL A 50 3.91 6.41 1.08
CA VAL A 50 4.12 7.45 2.10
C VAL A 50 2.73 7.79 2.64
N GLU A 51 2.55 7.64 3.95
CA GLU A 51 1.28 7.90 4.64
C GLU A 51 1.48 9.02 5.68
N ILE A 52 0.60 10.03 5.66
CA ILE A 52 0.48 11.04 6.72
C ILE A 52 -0.90 10.88 7.35
N LYS A 53 -0.97 10.83 8.68
CA LYS A 53 -2.22 10.69 9.44
C LYS A 53 -2.33 11.79 10.49
N ALA A 54 -3.50 12.42 10.57
CA ALA A 54 -3.79 13.46 11.57
C ALA A 54 -5.25 13.40 12.02
N THR A 55 -5.53 13.92 13.22
CA THR A 55 -6.90 14.17 13.70
C THR A 55 -7.53 15.32 12.94
N VAL A 56 -8.83 15.25 12.68
CA VAL A 56 -9.60 16.31 12.00
C VAL A 56 -10.62 16.89 12.96
N SER A 57 -10.50 18.19 13.24
CA SER A 57 -11.43 18.91 14.14
C SER A 57 -12.73 19.32 13.46
N ASP A 58 -12.71 19.57 12.15
CA ASP A 58 -13.87 19.98 11.36
C ASP A 58 -13.97 19.09 10.10
N PRO A 59 -14.61 17.92 10.20
CA PRO A 59 -14.71 16.98 9.09
C PRO A 59 -15.56 17.54 7.93
N GLY A 60 -16.49 18.46 8.20
CA GLY A 60 -17.32 19.10 7.18
C GLY A 60 -16.48 19.95 6.23
N LYS A 61 -15.68 20.88 6.78
CA LYS A 61 -14.77 21.71 5.97
C LYS A 61 -13.70 20.88 5.25
N PHE A 62 -13.18 19.84 5.90
CA PHE A 62 -12.21 18.95 5.26
C PHE A 62 -12.83 18.24 4.05
N ALA A 63 -14.06 17.74 4.19
CA ALA A 63 -14.77 17.07 3.10
C ALA A 63 -15.10 18.04 1.95
N GLU A 64 -15.57 19.26 2.25
CA GLU A 64 -15.83 20.30 1.25
C GLU A 64 -14.58 20.61 0.44
N LYS A 65 -13.46 20.91 1.13
CA LYS A 65 -12.18 21.18 0.46
C LYS A 65 -11.68 20.01 -0.37
N SER A 66 -11.84 18.78 0.14
CA SER A 66 -11.43 17.58 -0.58
C SER A 66 -12.31 17.33 -1.81
N SER A 67 -13.61 17.63 -1.72
CA SER A 67 -14.55 17.53 -2.85
C SER A 67 -14.17 18.52 -3.95
N GLU A 68 -13.93 19.79 -3.59
CA GLU A 68 -13.46 20.81 -4.53
C GLU A 68 -12.17 20.40 -5.26
N LEU A 69 -11.19 19.88 -4.53
CA LEU A 69 -9.87 19.53 -5.09
C LEU A 69 -9.87 18.24 -5.90
N SER A 70 -10.80 17.33 -5.63
CA SER A 70 -10.94 16.06 -6.37
C SER A 70 -12.02 16.10 -7.44
N GLU A 71 -12.78 17.19 -7.53
CA GLU A 71 -13.95 17.33 -8.40
C GLU A 71 -14.95 16.17 -8.20
N SER A 72 -15.11 15.73 -6.96
CA SER A 72 -15.89 14.53 -6.61
C SER A 72 -16.41 14.57 -5.19
N GLU A 73 -17.63 14.09 -4.98
CA GLU A 73 -18.14 13.83 -3.63
C GLU A 73 -17.40 12.69 -2.90
N GLY A 74 -16.45 12.01 -3.53
CA GLY A 74 -15.69 10.92 -2.89
C GLY A 74 -16.51 9.65 -2.68
N ALA A 75 -15.81 8.53 -2.55
CA ALA A 75 -16.41 7.22 -2.35
C ALA A 75 -16.53 6.87 -0.86
N ILE A 76 -17.72 6.45 -0.43
CA ILE A 76 -17.96 5.96 0.93
C ILE A 76 -17.63 4.47 1.00
N ILE A 77 -16.78 4.09 1.95
CA ILE A 77 -16.35 2.72 2.22
C ILE A 77 -16.55 2.43 3.69
N ARG A 78 -17.37 1.45 4.02
CA ARG A 78 -17.54 0.97 5.39
C ARG A 78 -16.55 -0.15 5.68
N GLN A 79 -15.97 -0.13 6.87
CA GLN A 79 -14.94 -1.08 7.26
C GLN A 79 -15.13 -1.48 8.73
N HIS A 80 -15.10 -2.78 8.97
CA HIS A 80 -15.00 -3.37 10.31
C HIS A 80 -13.70 -4.17 10.39
N ASP A 81 -12.70 -3.61 11.06
CA ASP A 81 -11.40 -4.23 11.27
C ASP A 81 -11.42 -4.98 12.62
N THR A 82 -11.27 -6.31 12.58
CA THR A 82 -11.02 -7.14 13.77
C THR A 82 -9.52 -7.41 13.88
N PHE A 83 -8.90 -7.08 15.00
CA PHE A 83 -7.49 -7.31 15.28
C PHE A 83 -7.32 -8.56 16.14
N PHE A 84 -6.35 -9.39 15.81
CA PHE A 84 -6.06 -10.64 16.53
C PHE A 84 -4.73 -10.55 17.27
N ASN A 85 -4.55 -11.38 18.29
CA ASN A 85 -3.22 -11.55 18.86
C ASN A 85 -2.30 -12.20 17.83
N CYS A 86 -1.06 -11.73 17.76
CA CYS A 86 -0.05 -12.26 16.85
C CYS A 86 1.31 -12.14 17.51
N SER A 87 2.12 -13.19 17.46
CA SER A 87 3.43 -13.23 18.10
C SER A 87 4.46 -12.31 17.43
N THR A 88 4.27 -12.02 16.16
CA THR A 88 5.08 -11.07 15.38
C THR A 88 4.18 -10.12 14.61
N GLY A 89 4.58 -8.85 14.49
CA GLY A 89 3.81 -7.87 13.74
C GLY A 89 2.38 -7.68 14.26
N ARG A 90 1.45 -7.45 13.33
CA ARG A 90 0.03 -7.22 13.61
C ARG A 90 -0.79 -7.93 12.55
N LEU A 91 -1.87 -8.59 12.98
CA LEU A 91 -2.81 -9.27 12.11
C LEU A 91 -4.20 -8.67 12.31
N LYS A 92 -4.86 -8.33 11.21
CA LYS A 92 -6.25 -7.90 11.23
C LYS A 92 -7.03 -8.48 10.05
N LEU A 93 -8.31 -8.73 10.28
CA LEU A 93 -9.28 -9.02 9.24
C LEU A 93 -10.16 -7.78 9.05
N ARG A 94 -10.17 -7.25 7.82
CA ARG A 94 -11.06 -6.19 7.40
C ARG A 94 -12.28 -6.81 6.72
N ASP A 95 -13.47 -6.48 7.21
CA ASP A 95 -14.75 -6.75 6.56
C ASP A 95 -15.25 -5.46 5.90
N PHE A 96 -15.60 -5.52 4.61
CA PHE A 96 -16.16 -4.40 3.85
C PHE A 96 -17.68 -4.29 3.96
N MET A 97 -18.31 -5.19 4.72
CA MET A 97 -19.75 -5.28 4.97
C MET A 97 -20.59 -5.58 3.71
N ASP A 98 -19.95 -6.07 2.65
CA ASP A 98 -20.56 -6.48 1.39
C ASP A 98 -20.36 -7.98 1.09
N GLY A 99 -19.93 -8.75 2.10
CA GLY A 99 -19.56 -10.16 1.99
C GLY A 99 -18.10 -10.39 1.60
N THR A 100 -17.35 -9.34 1.26
CA THR A 100 -15.91 -9.42 0.98
C THR A 100 -15.07 -8.88 2.13
N GLY A 101 -13.82 -9.36 2.21
CA GLY A 101 -12.89 -8.92 3.22
C GLY A 101 -11.43 -9.16 2.84
N GLN A 102 -10.54 -8.75 3.73
CA GLN A 102 -9.10 -8.87 3.57
C GLN A 102 -8.45 -9.25 4.89
N LEU A 103 -7.70 -10.35 4.89
CA LEU A 103 -6.77 -10.66 5.97
C LEU A 103 -5.45 -9.94 5.69
N ILE A 104 -5.01 -9.13 6.65
CA ILE A 104 -3.89 -8.21 6.49
C ILE A 104 -2.90 -8.45 7.62
N PHE A 105 -1.70 -8.91 7.26
CA PHE A 105 -0.53 -8.89 8.14
C PHE A 105 0.30 -7.65 7.83
N TYR A 106 0.79 -6.98 8.87
CA TYR A 106 1.69 -5.85 8.69
C TYR A 106 2.64 -5.67 9.88
N GLU A 107 3.82 -5.14 9.57
CA GLU A 107 4.81 -4.72 10.56
C GLU A 107 4.96 -3.21 10.48
N ARG A 108 4.80 -2.55 11.62
CA ARG A 108 5.04 -1.11 11.75
C ARG A 108 6.02 -0.90 12.90
N PRO A 109 7.20 -0.29 12.66
CA PRO A 109 8.06 0.13 13.76
C PRO A 109 7.35 1.21 14.59
N ASP A 110 7.53 1.20 15.91
CA ASP A 110 6.87 2.12 16.85
C ASP A 110 7.55 3.50 16.97
N THR A 111 8.28 3.95 15.93
CA THR A 111 8.94 5.27 15.87
C THR A 111 8.11 6.32 15.12
N ASP A 112 8.22 7.61 15.40
CA ASP A 112 7.55 8.66 14.61
C ASP A 112 8.26 8.94 13.26
N GLY A 113 7.50 9.33 12.22
CA GLY A 113 8.02 9.66 10.88
C GLY A 113 7.45 8.82 9.72
N PRO A 114 7.86 9.08 8.46
CA PRO A 114 7.41 8.31 7.29
C PRO A 114 7.95 6.87 7.34
N LYS A 115 7.04 5.88 7.33
CA LYS A 115 7.36 4.46 7.53
C LYS A 115 7.21 3.68 6.24
N LEU A 116 8.24 2.90 5.89
CA LEU A 116 8.03 1.74 5.02
C LEU A 116 7.31 0.66 5.84
N SER A 117 6.04 0.45 5.56
CA SER A 117 5.28 -0.67 6.14
C SER A 117 5.46 -1.88 5.25
N ARG A 118 5.94 -3.01 5.80
CA ARG A 118 5.86 -4.30 5.11
C ARG A 118 4.50 -4.90 5.43
N TYR A 119 3.74 -5.22 4.39
CA TYR A 119 2.41 -5.78 4.55
C TYR A 119 2.14 -6.89 3.54
N SER A 120 1.29 -7.83 3.93
CA SER A 120 0.76 -8.90 3.10
C SER A 120 -0.76 -8.88 3.22
N ILE A 121 -1.45 -8.93 2.08
CA ILE A 121 -2.91 -8.91 2.00
C ILE A 121 -3.38 -10.19 1.31
N SER A 122 -4.35 -10.87 1.91
CA SER A 122 -5.07 -11.99 1.31
C SER A 122 -6.56 -11.66 1.27
N PRO A 123 -7.20 -11.62 0.09
CA PRO A 123 -8.63 -11.39 -0.01
C PRO A 123 -9.42 -12.63 0.50
N THR A 124 -10.63 -12.39 1.01
CA THR A 124 -11.60 -13.43 1.36
C THR A 124 -13.00 -13.01 0.91
N ASN A 125 -13.83 -13.99 0.55
CA ASN A 125 -15.25 -13.82 0.25
C ASN A 125 -16.14 -14.36 1.37
N ASP A 126 -15.55 -14.69 2.52
CA ASP A 126 -16.26 -15.08 3.73
C ASP A 126 -15.49 -14.56 4.97
N PRO A 127 -15.52 -13.24 5.21
CA PRO A 127 -14.90 -12.66 6.39
C PRO A 127 -15.54 -13.16 7.70
N SER A 128 -16.82 -13.52 7.67
CA SER A 128 -17.54 -13.94 8.87
C SER A 128 -17.01 -15.26 9.45
N THR A 129 -16.88 -16.30 8.62
CA THR A 129 -16.35 -17.60 9.05
C THR A 129 -14.86 -17.49 9.36
N LEU A 130 -14.10 -16.74 8.56
CA LEU A 130 -12.67 -16.52 8.81
C LEU A 130 -12.44 -15.80 10.15
N ARG A 131 -13.29 -14.82 10.50
CA ARG A 131 -13.24 -14.16 11.81
C ARG A 131 -13.45 -15.15 12.94
N ALA A 132 -14.44 -16.04 12.83
CA ALA A 132 -14.72 -17.05 13.87
C ALA A 132 -13.50 -17.95 14.11
N VAL A 133 -12.95 -18.55 13.05
CA VAL A 133 -11.77 -19.43 13.13
C VAL A 133 -10.56 -18.70 13.73
N LEU A 134 -10.28 -17.48 13.29
CA LEU A 134 -9.14 -16.71 13.82
C LEU A 134 -9.37 -16.24 15.26
N SER A 135 -10.62 -15.96 15.65
CA SER A 135 -10.96 -15.63 17.03
C SER A 135 -10.71 -16.80 17.97
N ASP A 136 -11.08 -18.02 17.56
CA ASP A 136 -10.84 -19.24 18.34
C ASP A 136 -9.34 -19.58 18.41
N ALA A 137 -8.61 -19.44 17.30
CA ALA A 137 -7.21 -19.82 17.22
C ALA A 137 -6.26 -18.83 17.90
N LEU A 138 -6.53 -17.52 17.81
CA LEU A 138 -5.60 -16.46 18.22
C LEU A 138 -6.16 -15.55 19.32
N GLY A 139 -7.47 -15.53 19.53
CA GLY A 139 -8.15 -14.54 20.34
C GLY A 139 -8.21 -13.16 19.68
N VAL A 140 -9.28 -12.42 20.00
CA VAL A 140 -9.47 -11.04 19.54
C VAL A 140 -8.73 -10.07 20.45
N LYS A 141 -7.93 -9.18 19.84
CA LYS A 141 -7.21 -8.10 20.52
C LYS A 141 -8.05 -6.82 20.61
N GLY A 142 -8.93 -6.58 19.64
CA GLY A 142 -9.80 -5.43 19.60
C GLY A 142 -10.48 -5.26 18.25
N GLU A 143 -11.44 -4.35 18.17
CA GLU A 143 -12.22 -4.10 16.96
C GLU A 143 -12.31 -2.60 16.69
N VAL A 144 -12.32 -2.24 15.41
CA VAL A 144 -12.48 -0.86 14.95
C VAL A 144 -13.51 -0.84 13.83
N ARG A 145 -14.58 -0.07 14.02
CA ARG A 145 -15.56 0.23 12.98
C ARG A 145 -15.35 1.65 12.49
N LYS A 146 -15.34 1.82 11.17
CA LYS A 146 -15.17 3.14 10.56
C LYS A 146 -15.86 3.26 9.21
N GLU A 147 -16.26 4.49 8.91
CA GLU A 147 -16.67 4.92 7.59
C GLU A 147 -15.59 5.81 6.99
N ARG A 148 -15.11 5.46 5.80
CA ARG A 148 -14.08 6.19 5.06
C ARG A 148 -14.71 6.89 3.88
N ARG A 149 -14.54 8.21 3.77
CA ARG A 149 -14.77 8.97 2.54
C ARG A 149 -13.43 9.13 1.82
N LEU A 150 -13.29 8.49 0.67
CA LEU A 150 -12.08 8.49 -0.15
C LEU A 150 -12.22 9.49 -1.30
N PHE A 151 -11.25 10.40 -1.41
CA PHE A 151 -11.08 11.30 -2.54
C PHE A 151 -9.78 10.96 -3.27
N LEU A 152 -9.75 11.21 -4.58
CA LEU A 152 -8.55 11.06 -5.41
C LEU A 152 -8.14 12.44 -5.92
N ILE A 153 -6.97 12.93 -5.49
CA ILE A 153 -6.40 14.21 -5.92
C ILE A 153 -5.08 13.93 -6.62
N GLY A 154 -5.11 13.88 -7.95
CA GLY A 154 -3.99 13.40 -8.76
C GLY A 154 -3.63 11.96 -8.39
N GLN A 155 -2.40 11.74 -7.91
CA GLN A 155 -1.90 10.44 -7.46
C GLN A 155 -2.10 10.17 -5.95
N THR A 156 -2.73 11.11 -5.24
CA THR A 156 -2.90 11.04 -3.78
C THR A 156 -4.29 10.53 -3.45
N ARG A 157 -4.35 9.48 -2.64
CA ARG A 157 -5.58 9.04 -1.99
C ARG A 157 -5.72 9.84 -0.70
N VAL A 158 -6.82 10.57 -0.59
CA VAL A 158 -7.16 11.35 0.60
C VAL A 158 -8.32 10.65 1.28
N HIS A 159 -8.09 10.19 2.50
CA HIS A 159 -9.11 9.55 3.32
C HIS A 159 -9.59 10.53 4.39
N LEU A 160 -10.91 10.63 4.55
CA LEU A 160 -11.55 11.14 5.76
C LEU A 160 -12.22 9.96 6.45
N ASP A 161 -11.67 9.54 7.58
CA ASP A 161 -12.14 8.41 8.38
C ASP A 161 -12.95 8.92 9.57
N THR A 162 -14.20 8.49 9.68
CA THR A 162 -15.01 8.59 10.90
C THR A 162 -14.93 7.27 11.63
N VAL A 163 -14.30 7.27 12.81
CA VAL A 163 -14.03 6.07 13.60
C VAL A 163 -14.92 6.05 14.83
N GLU A 164 -15.69 4.98 14.99
CA GLU A 164 -16.64 4.82 16.09
C GLU A 164 -15.91 4.92 17.45
N GLY A 165 -16.37 5.83 18.30
CA GLY A 165 -15.81 6.06 19.64
C GLY A 165 -14.46 6.81 19.69
N LEU A 166 -13.82 7.09 18.54
CA LEU A 166 -12.49 7.73 18.50
C LEU A 166 -12.47 9.10 17.77
N GLY A 167 -13.47 9.38 16.93
CA GLY A 167 -13.59 10.67 16.23
C GLY A 167 -13.13 10.61 14.77
N HIS A 168 -12.60 11.73 14.26
CA HIS A 168 -12.32 11.90 12.84
C HIS A 168 -10.83 12.02 12.56
N TYR A 169 -10.38 11.37 11.49
CA TYR A 169 -8.99 11.34 11.08
C TYR A 169 -8.86 11.54 9.59
N MET A 170 -7.79 12.19 9.16
CA MET A 170 -7.39 12.25 7.77
C MET A 170 -6.18 11.36 7.53
N GLU A 171 -6.10 10.84 6.32
CA GLU A 171 -4.94 10.07 5.84
C GLU A 171 -4.61 10.49 4.40
N LEU A 172 -3.35 10.81 4.14
CA LEU A 172 -2.86 11.08 2.79
C LEU A 172 -1.92 9.94 2.40
N GLU A 173 -2.26 9.24 1.33
CA GLU A 173 -1.48 8.11 0.82
C GLU A 173 -1.05 8.35 -0.62
N VAL A 174 0.25 8.27 -0.88
CA VAL A 174 0.83 8.34 -2.23
C VAL A 174 1.54 7.03 -2.54
N SER A 175 1.13 6.35 -3.60
CA SER A 175 1.83 5.15 -4.08
C SER A 175 2.98 5.54 -5.02
N LYS A 176 4.18 5.00 -4.76
CA LYS A 176 5.35 5.25 -5.62
C LYS A 176 5.27 4.54 -6.98
N GLU A 177 4.36 3.58 -7.15
CA GLU A 177 4.19 2.88 -8.42
C GLU A 177 3.48 3.76 -9.47
N LEU A 178 2.54 4.61 -9.04
CA LEU A 178 1.81 5.52 -9.93
C LEU A 178 2.68 6.67 -10.45
N SER A 179 3.70 7.09 -9.69
CA SER A 179 4.60 8.17 -10.11
C SER A 179 5.51 7.77 -11.27
N ARG A 180 5.73 6.46 -11.50
CA ARG A 180 6.61 5.96 -12.57
C ARG A 180 5.85 5.67 -13.87
N SER A 181 4.56 5.34 -13.78
CA SER A 181 3.70 5.08 -14.95
C SER A 181 3.49 6.34 -15.80
N LEU A 182 3.32 7.50 -15.19
CA LEU A 182 3.18 8.78 -15.90
C LEU A 182 4.44 9.22 -16.66
N SER A 183 5.63 8.81 -16.22
CA SER A 183 6.88 9.05 -16.95
C SER A 183 7.04 8.13 -18.18
N LEU A 184 6.49 6.92 -18.15
CA LEU A 184 6.53 5.99 -19.28
C LEU A 184 5.56 6.38 -20.41
N MET A 185 4.40 6.96 -20.09
CA MET A 185 3.47 7.45 -21.12
C MET A 185 3.92 8.75 -21.81
N LYS A 186 4.84 9.53 -21.19
CA LYS A 186 5.43 10.73 -21.81
C LYS A 186 6.65 10.45 -22.72
N LEU A 187 7.15 9.20 -22.74
CA LEU A 187 8.26 8.76 -23.58
C LEU A 187 7.81 8.02 -24.85
N LEU A 188 6.49 7.86 -25.05
CA LEU A 188 5.87 7.27 -26.23
C LEU A 188 5.02 8.29 -27.01
N GLY A 189 5.27 9.59 -26.79
CA GLY A 189 4.79 10.68 -27.64
C GLY A 189 5.86 11.08 -28.63
#